data_AF-A0A6P0RZT6-F1
#
_entry.id   AF-A0A6P0RZT6-F1
#
_cell.length_a   1.000
_cell.length_b   1.000
_cell.length_c   1.000
_cell.angle_alpha   90.00
_cell.angle_beta   90.00
_cell.angle_gamma   90.00
#
_symmetry.space_group_name_H-M   'P 1'
#
loop_
_entity.id
_entity.type
_entity.pdbx_description
1 polymer ?
#
loop_
_entity_poly.entity_id
_entity_poly.type
_entity_poly.pdbx_seq_one_letter_code
_entity_poly.pdbx_strand_id
1 'polypeptide(L)'
;MADKWQHEPILSRKQKEYCLLMSGRRYTAQSIKPPVPLQVHQPYQSVCVFFAQLGGFLGRKSDGEPGVKTLWRGIQRLNDLAAMWQILANS
;
A
#
# COMPACT_ATOMS: atom_id res chain seq x y z
N MET A 1 4.47 22.17 -36.49
CA MET A 1 3.76 21.40 -35.45
C MET A 1 3.44 20.02 -36.04
N ALA A 2 3.97 18.89 -35.61
CA ALA A 2 4.46 18.48 -34.30
C ALA A 2 5.76 17.66 -34.43
N ASP A 3 6.84 18.19 -33.86
CA ASP A 3 8.10 17.50 -33.65
C ASP A 3 8.08 16.70 -32.35
N LYS A 4 8.70 15.51 -32.40
CA LYS A 4 9.16 14.61 -31.31
C LYS A 4 8.40 13.30 -31.09
N TRP A 5 8.63 12.36 -32.01
CA TRP A 5 8.71 10.92 -31.74
C TRP A 5 10.16 10.44 -31.91
N GLN A 6 11.07 10.85 -31.04
CA GLN A 6 12.51 10.60 -31.25
C GLN A 6 13.29 9.95 -30.11
N HIS A 7 12.69 9.16 -29.22
CA HIS A 7 13.48 8.17 -28.47
C HIS A 7 12.72 6.87 -28.19
N GLU A 8 12.97 5.87 -29.03
CA GLU A 8 12.84 4.45 -28.68
C GLU A 8 14.20 3.79 -28.95
N PRO A 9 14.76 3.00 -28.01
CA PRO A 9 15.58 1.88 -28.44
C PRO A 9 15.08 0.53 -27.89
N ILE A 10 14.58 -0.26 -28.83
CA ILE A 10 15.00 -1.66 -29.10
C ILE A 10 14.77 -2.65 -27.94
N LEU A 11 13.52 -3.07 -27.73
CA LEU A 11 13.31 -4.46 -27.30
C LEU A 11 13.31 -5.35 -28.54
N SER A 12 14.42 -6.05 -28.75
CA SER A 12 14.61 -6.93 -29.91
C SER A 12 13.46 -7.91 -30.03
N ARG A 13 13.02 -8.16 -31.27
CA ARG A 13 11.99 -9.15 -31.60
C ARG A 13 12.29 -10.54 -30.99
N LYS A 14 13.58 -10.85 -30.76
CA LYS A 14 14.04 -12.07 -30.06
C LYS A 14 13.87 -12.04 -28.53
N GLN A 15 13.91 -10.88 -27.86
CA GLN A 15 13.76 -10.80 -26.40
C GLN A 15 12.32 -11.07 -25.93
N LYS A 16 11.32 -10.73 -26.76
CA LYS A 16 9.90 -11.05 -26.50
C LYS A 16 9.60 -12.55 -26.65
N GLU A 17 10.31 -13.24 -27.55
CA GLU A 17 10.19 -14.69 -27.75
C GLU A 17 10.93 -15.51 -26.68
N TYR A 18 12.11 -15.07 -26.21
CA TYR A 18 12.89 -15.80 -25.20
C TYR A 18 12.22 -15.89 -23.81
N CYS A 19 11.47 -14.88 -23.36
CA CYS A 19 10.71 -14.97 -22.11
C CYS A 19 9.47 -15.87 -22.22
N LEU A 20 8.91 -16.01 -23.42
CA LEU A 20 7.74 -16.85 -23.70
C LEU A 20 8.10 -18.32 -23.93
N LEU A 21 9.30 -18.63 -24.43
CA LEU A 21 9.76 -19.99 -24.76
C LEU A 21 10.54 -20.72 -23.64
N MET A 22 11.15 -20.02 -22.68
CA MET A 22 12.12 -20.64 -21.75
C MET A 22 11.54 -21.31 -20.50
N SER A 23 10.22 -21.45 -20.34
CA SER A 23 9.67 -22.15 -19.17
C SER A 23 8.69 -23.28 -19.44
N GLY A 24 8.25 -23.51 -20.69
CA GLY A 24 7.55 -24.74 -21.12
C GLY A 24 6.35 -25.18 -20.26
N ARG A 25 5.83 -24.32 -19.37
CA ARG A 25 4.76 -24.63 -18.44
C ARG A 25 3.53 -23.91 -18.93
N ARG A 26 2.48 -24.68 -19.23
CA ARG A 26 1.14 -24.16 -19.48
C ARG A 26 0.76 -23.24 -18.32
N TYR A 27 0.73 -21.93 -18.55
CA TYR A 27 0.08 -21.01 -17.63
C TYR A 27 -1.40 -21.38 -17.64
N THR A 28 -1.86 -22.11 -16.62
CA THR A 28 -3.30 -22.21 -16.37
C THR A 28 -3.79 -20.79 -16.11
N ALA A 29 -4.92 -20.43 -16.70
CA ALA A 29 -5.55 -19.12 -16.53
C ALA A 29 -6.05 -18.85 -15.09
N GLN A 30 -5.50 -19.50 -14.07
CA GLN A 30 -5.72 -19.16 -12.67
C GLN A 30 -4.70 -18.11 -12.21
N SER A 31 -5.11 -16.84 -12.32
CA SER A 31 -4.90 -15.85 -11.26
C SER A 31 -3.46 -15.47 -10.91
N ILE A 32 -2.68 -14.97 -11.88
CA ILE A 32 -1.71 -13.93 -11.55
C ILE A 32 -2.50 -12.62 -11.55
N LYS A 33 -3.07 -12.25 -10.40
CA LYS A 33 -3.52 -10.87 -10.22
C LYS A 33 -2.25 -10.02 -10.38
N PRO A 34 -2.20 -9.03 -11.29
CA PRO A 34 -1.06 -8.11 -11.31
C PRO A 34 -0.88 -7.58 -9.88
N PRO A 35 0.37 -7.47 -9.38
CA PRO A 35 0.57 -6.87 -8.06
C PRO A 35 -0.12 -5.51 -8.12
N VAL A 36 -1.14 -5.34 -7.27
CA VAL A 36 -1.87 -4.08 -7.17
C VAL A 36 -0.79 -3.01 -7.04
N PRO A 37 -0.72 -2.00 -7.93
CA PRO A 37 0.23 -0.92 -7.75
C PRO A 37 0.05 -0.41 -6.32
N LEU A 38 1.14 -0.13 -5.60
CA LEU A 38 1.14 0.33 -4.21
C LEU A 38 0.43 1.68 -4.07
N GLN A 39 -0.87 1.72 -4.35
CA GLN A 39 -1.76 2.83 -4.14
C GLN A 39 -2.34 2.60 -2.77
N VAL A 40 -1.64 3.13 -1.76
CA VAL A 40 -2.20 3.34 -0.43
C VAL A 40 -3.24 4.46 -0.57
N HIS A 41 -4.32 4.23 -1.32
CA HIS A 41 -5.54 5.01 -1.14
C HIS A 41 -6.30 4.36 0.01
N GLN A 42 -5.68 4.35 1.20
CA GLN A 42 -6.50 4.26 2.39
C GLN A 42 -7.21 5.61 2.46
N PRO A 43 -8.55 5.65 2.36
CA PRO A 43 -9.26 6.90 2.51
C PRO A 43 -8.81 7.54 3.83
N TYR A 44 -8.56 8.85 3.86
CA TYR A 44 -8.12 9.57 5.07
C TYR A 44 -8.94 9.17 6.33
N GLN A 45 -10.24 8.91 6.14
CA GLN A 45 -11.14 8.43 7.16
C GLN A 45 -10.74 7.08 7.77
N SER A 46 -10.24 6.10 7.01
CA SER A 46 -9.82 4.81 7.57
C SER A 46 -8.59 4.95 8.46
N VAL A 47 -7.68 5.86 8.10
CA VAL A 47 -6.51 6.21 8.92
C VAL A 47 -6.94 6.91 10.21
N CYS A 48 -7.88 7.87 10.12
CA CYS A 48 -8.44 8.53 11.30
C CYS A 48 -9.17 7.57 12.24
N VAL A 49 -9.93 6.62 11.69
CA VAL A 49 -10.62 5.58 12.48
C VAL A 49 -9.61 4.67 13.17
N PHE A 50 -8.53 4.28 12.48
CA PHE A 50 -7.46 3.47 13.07
C PHE A 50 -6.81 4.17 14.27
N PHE A 51 -6.40 5.43 14.11
CA PHE A 51 -5.87 6.21 15.22
C PHE A 51 -6.91 6.42 16.33
N ALA A 52 -8.16 6.67 15.99
CA ALA A 52 -9.22 6.82 16.98
C ALA A 52 -9.43 5.53 17.79
N GLN A 53 -9.37 4.35 17.14
CA GLN A 53 -9.49 3.06 17.82
C GLN A 53 -8.38 2.86 18.87
N LEU A 54 -7.15 3.25 18.55
CA LEU A 54 -6.04 3.28 19.52
C LEU A 54 -6.31 4.24 20.69
N GLY A 55 -7.10 5.30 20.46
CA GLY A 55 -7.55 6.24 21.48
C GLY A 55 -8.80 5.83 22.27
N GLY A 56 -9.36 4.64 22.02
CA GLY A 56 -10.57 4.12 22.69
C GLY A 56 -11.88 4.31 21.91
N PHE A 57 -11.82 4.60 20.61
CA PHE A 57 -13.00 4.69 19.74
C PHE A 57 -13.49 3.30 19.33
N LEU A 58 -14.74 2.96 19.68
CA LEU A 58 -15.32 1.66 19.34
C LEU A 58 -15.80 1.56 17.88
N GLY A 59 -16.17 2.68 17.25
CA GLY A 59 -16.59 2.71 15.84
C GLY A 59 -17.92 1.98 15.56
N ARG A 60 -18.95 2.14 16.40
CA ARG A 60 -20.27 1.61 16.06
C ARG A 60 -20.87 2.44 14.93
N LYS A 61 -21.74 1.83 14.11
CA LYS A 61 -22.38 2.47 12.94
C LYS A 61 -23.09 3.82 13.23
N SER A 62 -23.41 4.12 14.48
CA SER A 62 -24.13 5.33 14.89
C SER A 62 -23.29 6.35 15.66
N ASP A 63 -22.00 6.09 15.90
CA ASP A 63 -21.17 6.96 16.76
C ASP A 63 -20.63 8.22 16.03
N GLY A 64 -20.83 8.31 14.72
CA GLY A 64 -20.35 9.44 13.91
C GLY A 64 -18.84 9.41 13.66
N GLU A 65 -18.26 10.56 13.33
CA GLU A 65 -16.82 10.68 13.10
C GLU A 65 -16.05 10.84 14.43
N PRO A 66 -14.84 10.25 14.53
CA PRO A 66 -14.04 10.33 15.74
C PRO A 66 -13.59 11.77 16.02
N GLY A 67 -13.78 12.23 17.26
CA GLY A 67 -13.37 13.57 17.69
C GLY A 67 -11.86 13.75 17.82
N VAL A 68 -11.40 15.00 17.74
CA VAL A 68 -9.97 15.40 17.78
C VAL A 68 -9.24 14.89 19.04
N LYS A 69 -9.91 14.90 20.21
CA LYS A 69 -9.31 14.39 21.47
C LYS A 69 -9.01 12.90 21.40
N THR A 70 -9.89 12.11 20.79
CA THR A 70 -9.72 10.66 20.64
C THR A 70 -8.59 10.35 19.66
N LEU A 71 -8.51 11.11 18.57
CA LEU A 71 -7.42 11.01 17.61
C LEU A 71 -6.07 11.33 18.27
N TRP A 72 -6.00 12.42 19.04
CA TRP A 72 -4.77 12.84 19.70
C TRP A 72 -4.27 11.80 20.71
N ARG A 73 -5.18 11.20 21.49
CA ARG A 73 -4.85 10.10 22.41
C ARG A 73 -4.30 8.88 21.66
N GLY A 74 -4.88 8.52 20.53
CA GLY A 74 -4.40 7.41 19.71
C GLY A 74 -3.01 7.61 19.14
N ILE A 75 -2.71 8.83 18.66
CA ILE A 75 -1.39 9.18 18.13
C ILE A 75 -0.32 9.13 19.24
N GLN A 76 -0.62 9.66 20.44
CA GLN A 76 0.32 9.57 21.57
C GLN A 76 0.64 8.11 21.92
N ARG A 77 -0.37 7.23 21.98
CA ARG A 77 -0.16 5.81 22.24
C ARG A 77 0.67 5.11 21.17
N LEU A 78 0.47 5.48 19.91
CA LEU A 78 1.30 4.94 18.83
C LEU A 78 2.76 5.37 18.96
N ASN A 79 3.02 6.63 19.33
CA ASN A 79 4.38 7.11 19.57
C ASN A 79 5.07 6.34 20.71
N ASP A 80 4.36 6.10 21.82
CA ASP A 80 4.89 5.32 22.94
C ASP A 80 5.26 3.89 22.51
N LEU A 81 4.38 3.24 21.73
CA LEU A 81 4.62 1.90 21.20
C LEU A 81 5.78 1.85 20.21
N ALA A 82 5.91 2.86 19.35
CA ALA A 82 7.01 2.96 18.40
C ALA A 82 8.35 3.17 19.12
N ALA A 83 8.38 4.01 20.15
CA ALA A 83 9.57 4.22 20.98
C ALA A 83 9.98 2.93 21.70
N MET A 84 9.02 2.23 22.31
CA MET A 84 9.27 0.93 22.94
C MET A 84 9.82 -0.10 21.94
N TRP A 85 9.23 -0.18 20.75
CA TRP A 85 9.70 -1.11 19.71
C TRP A 85 11.11 -0.78 19.24
N GLN A 86 11.46 0.49 19.06
CA GLN A 86 12.82 0.91 18.71
C GLN A 86 13.84 0.52 19.77
N ILE A 87 13.48 0.62 21.05
CA ILE A 87 14.34 0.18 22.16
C ILE A 87 14.55 -1.34 22.08
N LEU A 88 13.48 -2.11 21.91
CA LEU A 88 13.53 -3.59 21.84
C LEU A 88 14.23 -4.11 20.57
N ALA A 89 14.16 -3.37 19.47
CA ALA A 89 14.75 -3.77 18.20
C ALA A 89 16.25 -3.44 18.10
N ASN A 90 16.72 -2.44 18.85
CA ASN A 90 18.12 -2.02 18.91
C ASN A 90 18.86 -2.48 20.17
N SER A 91 18.21 -3.26 21.03
CA SER A 91 18.82 -3.95 22.19
C SER A 91 19.28 -5.35 21.81
#